data_AF-D1CDI9-F1
#
_entry.id   AF-D1CDI9-F1
#
_cell.length_a   1.000
_cell.length_b   1.000
_cell.length_c   1.000
_cell.angle_alpha   90.00
_cell.angle_beta   90.00
_cell.angle_gamma   90.00
#
_symmetry.space_group_name_H-M   'P 1'
#
loop_
_entity.id
_entity.type
_entity.pdbx_description
1 polymer ?
#
loop_
_entity_poly.entity_id
_entity_poly.type
_entity_poly.pdbx_seq_one_letter_code
_entity_poly.pdbx_strand_id
1 'polypeptide(L)'
;MCSSGKTEFSGRGSSNIPDNNREGTPTSLNGEKKLVVTGIERQKGNRNRFSIYLNGRYAFSLSESLAWEYRIEEGKTLTEAEIDELVHKDKFDKAFDAAVRLLAVRPRSESELIQRLRRKGVDENVIDEAIDKLRTLGYVNDEDFARFWVQNREQFSPMGSRRLKFELRQKGVESDTVDEVLEDEVGPDEYELAYRAARSKLRSYTGLEYQDFYRRMGGFLSRRGFDYETSSKVIKQLWRELHADQDERSVEN
;
A
#
# COMPACT_ATOMS: atom_id res chain seq x y z
N MET A 1 -51.52 26.77 24.96
CA MET A 1 -52.92 26.49 24.57
C MET A 1 -52.93 25.27 23.66
N CYS A 2 -53.61 24.21 24.13
CA CYS A 2 -54.16 23.04 23.40
C CYS A 2 -53.19 22.14 22.62
N SER A 3 -53.27 20.81 22.61
CA SER A 3 -54.12 19.77 23.25
C SER A 3 -53.37 18.45 22.97
N SER A 4 -53.12 17.57 23.93
CA SER A 4 -54.03 16.50 24.40
C SER A 4 -54.52 15.55 23.28
N GLY A 5 -54.11 14.28 23.38
CA GLY A 5 -54.63 13.17 22.57
C GLY A 5 -54.21 11.82 23.14
N LYS A 6 -54.89 11.37 24.20
CA LYS A 6 -54.87 10.01 24.75
C LYS A 6 -55.70 9.08 23.86
N THR A 7 -55.33 7.80 23.77
CA THR A 7 -56.31 6.70 23.76
C THR A 7 -55.73 5.41 24.36
N GLU A 8 -56.51 4.83 25.26
CA GLU A 8 -56.25 3.63 26.05
C GLU A 8 -56.89 2.37 25.42
N PHE A 9 -56.44 1.21 25.94
CA PHE A 9 -57.25 0.06 26.38
C PHE A 9 -57.69 -1.06 25.40
N SER A 10 -57.05 -2.22 25.61
CA SER A 10 -57.61 -3.55 25.93
C SER A 10 -58.25 -4.43 24.85
N GLY A 11 -57.86 -5.72 24.89
CA GLY A 11 -58.61 -6.83 24.32
C GLY A 11 -58.01 -8.17 24.77
N ARG A 12 -58.67 -8.84 25.70
CA ARG A 12 -58.34 -10.18 26.22
C ARG A 12 -58.70 -11.28 25.20
N GLY A 13 -58.01 -12.41 25.28
CA GLY A 13 -58.45 -13.66 24.65
C GLY A 13 -57.60 -14.85 25.07
N SER A 14 -57.97 -15.51 26.17
CA SER A 14 -57.56 -16.88 26.49
C SER A 14 -58.50 -17.86 25.80
N SER A 15 -57.95 -18.88 25.15
CA SER A 15 -58.63 -20.15 24.88
C SER A 15 -57.62 -21.30 24.95
N ASN A 16 -58.10 -22.44 25.44
CA ASN A 16 -57.36 -23.59 25.97
C ASN A 16 -57.49 -24.82 25.03
N ILE A 17 -56.38 -25.57 24.85
CA ILE A 17 -56.26 -27.06 24.67
C ILE A 17 -56.66 -27.66 23.27
N PRO A 18 -56.07 -28.78 22.75
CA PRO A 18 -54.97 -29.67 23.21
C PRO A 18 -53.81 -29.92 22.20
N ASP A 19 -52.81 -30.61 22.74
CA ASP A 19 -51.78 -31.47 22.15
C ASP A 19 -52.08 -32.15 20.79
N ASN A 20 -50.99 -32.33 20.03
CA ASN A 20 -50.62 -33.48 19.19
C ASN A 20 -50.34 -33.16 17.71
N ASN A 21 -49.09 -32.80 17.39
CA ASN A 21 -48.41 -33.44 16.26
C ASN A 21 -46.90 -33.19 16.32
N ARG A 22 -46.15 -34.29 16.33
CA ARG A 22 -44.71 -34.34 16.10
C ARG A 22 -44.44 -33.91 14.66
N GLU A 23 -44.16 -32.63 14.46
CA GLU A 23 -43.52 -32.19 13.22
C GLU A 23 -42.02 -32.50 13.32
N GLY A 24 -41.58 -33.37 12.42
CA GLY A 24 -40.21 -33.86 12.36
C GLY A 24 -39.20 -32.72 12.33
N THR A 25 -38.10 -32.92 13.04
CA THR A 25 -36.85 -32.24 12.76
C THR A 25 -36.58 -32.31 11.24
N PRO A 26 -36.33 -31.18 10.55
CA PRO A 26 -35.72 -31.26 9.24
C PRO A 26 -34.29 -31.74 9.47
N THR A 27 -34.13 -33.06 9.47
CA THR A 27 -32.83 -33.71 9.31
C THR A 27 -32.41 -33.41 7.87
N SER A 28 -31.89 -32.21 7.62
CA SER A 28 -31.17 -31.93 6.39
C SER A 28 -29.83 -32.63 6.48
N LEU A 29 -29.83 -33.87 6.00
CA LEU A 29 -28.63 -34.54 5.50
C LEU A 29 -28.10 -33.70 4.32
N ASN A 30 -27.34 -32.64 4.61
CA ASN A 30 -26.43 -32.07 3.63
C ASN A 30 -25.31 -33.08 3.43
N GLY A 31 -25.55 -34.08 2.57
CA GLY A 31 -24.47 -34.88 2.02
C GLY A 31 -23.57 -33.93 1.25
N GLU A 32 -22.36 -33.68 1.76
CA GLU A 32 -21.35 -32.87 1.09
C GLU A 32 -21.23 -33.32 -0.36
N LYS A 33 -21.53 -32.40 -1.28
CA LYS A 33 -21.55 -32.69 -2.71
C LYS A 33 -20.12 -32.96 -3.15
N LYS A 34 -19.80 -34.24 -3.30
CA LYS A 34 -18.48 -34.71 -3.75
C LYS A 34 -18.32 -34.45 -5.24
N LEU A 35 -17.31 -33.65 -5.60
CA LEU A 35 -16.97 -33.31 -6.98
C LEU A 35 -15.72 -34.08 -7.38
N VAL A 36 -15.71 -34.70 -8.56
CA VAL A 36 -14.60 -35.54 -9.02
C VAL A 36 -13.77 -34.78 -10.05
N VAL A 37 -12.45 -34.81 -9.90
CA VAL A 37 -11.50 -34.29 -10.89
C VAL A 37 -11.56 -35.18 -12.13
N THR A 38 -11.97 -34.59 -13.25
CA THR A 38 -12.13 -35.30 -14.53
C THR A 38 -11.11 -34.87 -15.58
N GLY A 39 -10.29 -33.85 -15.30
CA GLY A 39 -9.28 -33.37 -16.23
C GLY A 39 -8.35 -32.35 -15.60
N ILE A 40 -7.09 -32.40 -16.01
CA ILE A 40 -6.03 -31.49 -15.59
C ILE A 40 -5.25 -31.05 -16.84
N GLU A 41 -5.35 -29.79 -17.22
CA GLU A 41 -4.74 -29.28 -18.45
C GLU A 41 -3.74 -28.14 -18.17
N ARG A 42 -2.58 -28.13 -18.81
CA ARG A 42 -1.62 -27.01 -18.71
C ARG A 42 -2.15 -25.76 -19.44
N GLN A 43 -2.06 -24.59 -18.82
CA GLN A 43 -2.51 -23.34 -19.44
C GLN A 43 -1.56 -22.87 -20.56
N LYS A 44 -2.13 -22.46 -21.71
CA LYS A 44 -1.38 -22.09 -22.93
C LYS A 44 -0.41 -20.90 -22.76
N GLY A 45 -0.56 -20.07 -21.74
CA GLY A 45 0.32 -18.91 -21.47
C GLY A 45 1.17 -19.03 -20.19
N ASN A 46 0.91 -20.02 -19.34
CA ASN A 46 1.66 -20.24 -18.11
C ASN A 46 1.79 -21.75 -17.86
N ARG A 47 2.95 -22.30 -18.21
CA ARG A 47 3.22 -23.75 -18.14
C ARG A 47 3.21 -24.32 -16.72
N ASN A 48 3.38 -23.47 -15.71
CA ASN A 48 3.38 -23.84 -14.30
C ASN A 48 1.99 -23.72 -13.67
N ARG A 49 0.93 -23.62 -14.48
CA ARG A 49 -0.46 -23.59 -14.00
C ARG A 49 -1.33 -24.60 -14.73
N PHE A 50 -2.20 -25.24 -13.98
CA PHE A 50 -3.17 -26.20 -14.46
C PHE A 50 -4.58 -25.64 -14.36
N SER A 51 -5.38 -25.88 -15.39
CA SER A 51 -6.84 -25.77 -15.36
C SER A 51 -7.40 -27.10 -14.86
N ILE A 52 -8.19 -27.05 -13.79
CA ILE A 52 -8.80 -28.22 -13.15
C ILE A 52 -10.26 -28.31 -13.58
N TYR A 53 -10.66 -29.49 -14.05
CA TYR A 53 -12.02 -29.79 -14.47
C TYR A 53 -12.67 -30.72 -13.46
N LEU A 54 -13.84 -30.34 -12.96
CA LEU A 54 -14.67 -31.15 -12.06
C LEU A 54 -15.93 -31.58 -12.80
N ASN A 55 -16.25 -32.87 -12.78
CA ASN A 55 -17.43 -33.44 -13.44
C ASN A 55 -17.57 -33.00 -14.92
N GLY A 56 -16.45 -32.93 -15.64
CA GLY A 56 -16.39 -32.57 -17.06
C GLY A 56 -16.46 -31.06 -17.36
N ARG A 57 -16.47 -30.20 -16.34
CA ARG A 57 -16.54 -28.73 -16.51
C ARG A 57 -15.35 -28.06 -15.84
N TYR A 58 -14.85 -27.00 -16.45
CA TYR A 58 -13.83 -26.16 -15.82
C TYR A 58 -14.34 -25.64 -14.46
N ALA A 59 -13.52 -25.81 -13.42
CA ALA A 59 -13.84 -25.35 -12.07
C ALA A 59 -12.94 -24.18 -11.66
N PHE A 60 -11.64 -24.40 -11.59
CA PHE A 60 -10.66 -23.41 -11.16
C PHE A 60 -9.27 -23.71 -11.76
N SER A 61 -8.28 -22.90 -11.41
CA SER A 61 -6.89 -23.12 -11.81
C SER A 61 -5.97 -23.10 -10.60
N LEU A 62 -4.95 -23.95 -10.61
CA LEU A 62 -3.94 -24.05 -9.56
C LEU A 62 -2.53 -23.88 -10.12
N SER A 63 -1.60 -23.46 -9.27
CA SER A 63 -0.16 -23.63 -9.54
C SER A 63 0.20 -25.11 -9.59
N GLU A 64 1.27 -25.45 -10.33
CA GLU A 64 1.81 -26.81 -10.38
C GLU A 64 2.22 -27.31 -8.99
N SER A 65 2.79 -26.43 -8.17
CA SER A 65 3.18 -26.73 -6.79
C SER A 65 1.98 -27.11 -5.91
N LEU A 66 0.88 -26.33 -5.95
CA LEU A 66 -0.32 -26.65 -5.16
C LEU A 66 -1.02 -27.92 -5.65
N ALA A 67 -1.09 -28.11 -6.97
CA ALA A 67 -1.65 -29.33 -7.54
C ALA A 67 -0.88 -30.57 -7.05
N TRP A 68 0.45 -30.48 -6.97
CA TRP A 68 1.30 -31.54 -6.42
C TRP A 68 1.12 -31.72 -4.91
N GLU A 69 1.18 -30.64 -4.13
CA GLU A 69 1.04 -30.65 -2.66
C GLU A 69 -0.26 -31.34 -2.23
N TYR A 70 -1.37 -30.99 -2.89
CA TYR A 70 -2.67 -31.55 -2.61
C TYR A 70 -2.95 -32.85 -3.38
N ARG A 71 -1.99 -33.38 -4.14
CA ARG A 71 -2.14 -34.61 -4.94
C ARG A 71 -3.38 -34.58 -5.82
N ILE A 72 -3.58 -33.49 -6.55
CA ILE A 72 -4.68 -33.32 -7.49
C ILE A 72 -4.40 -34.19 -8.72
N GLU A 73 -5.19 -35.24 -8.86
CA GLU A 73 -5.09 -36.24 -9.93
C GLU A 73 -6.49 -36.56 -10.46
N GLU A 74 -6.60 -37.03 -11.69
CA GLU A 74 -7.88 -37.49 -12.25
C GLU A 74 -8.46 -38.62 -11.38
N GLY A 75 -9.77 -38.56 -11.13
CA GLY A 75 -10.48 -39.45 -10.22
C GLY A 75 -10.45 -39.00 -8.75
N LYS A 76 -9.60 -38.03 -8.35
CA LYS A 76 -9.65 -37.48 -6.99
C LYS A 76 -11.01 -36.83 -6.74
N THR A 77 -11.58 -37.13 -5.58
CA THR A 77 -12.80 -36.49 -5.11
C THR A 77 -12.45 -35.35 -4.17
N LEU A 78 -13.12 -34.21 -4.33
CA LEU A 78 -12.96 -33.02 -3.51
C LEU A 78 -14.32 -32.59 -2.94
N THR A 79 -14.34 -32.15 -1.69
CA THR A 79 -15.47 -31.46 -1.08
C THR A 79 -15.47 -29.98 -1.50
N GLU A 80 -16.59 -29.29 -1.30
CA GLU A 80 -16.66 -27.84 -1.55
C GLU A 80 -15.68 -27.07 -0.65
N ALA A 81 -15.52 -27.48 0.61
CA ALA A 81 -14.55 -26.87 1.53
C ALA A 81 -13.09 -27.04 1.07
N GLU A 82 -12.72 -28.23 0.56
CA GLU A 82 -11.37 -28.47 0.00
C GLU A 82 -11.12 -27.62 -1.25
N ILE A 83 -12.15 -27.41 -2.08
CA ILE A 83 -12.06 -26.56 -3.27
C ILE A 83 -11.86 -25.10 -2.86
N ASP A 84 -12.64 -24.61 -1.90
CA ASP A 84 -12.52 -23.23 -1.41
C ASP A 84 -11.14 -22.98 -0.79
N GLU A 85 -10.62 -23.94 0.00
CA GLU A 85 -9.26 -23.87 0.56
C GLU A 85 -8.20 -23.81 -0.54
N LEU A 86 -8.28 -24.69 -1.54
CA LEU A 86 -7.37 -24.73 -2.69
C LEU A 86 -7.37 -23.43 -3.48
N VAL A 87 -8.56 -22.88 -3.75
CA VAL A 87 -8.72 -21.61 -4.47
C VAL A 87 -8.17 -20.45 -3.64
N HIS A 88 -8.42 -20.43 -2.34
CA HIS A 88 -7.87 -19.41 -1.44
C HIS A 88 -6.34 -19.45 -1.41
N LYS A 89 -5.74 -20.63 -1.27
CA LYS A 89 -4.28 -20.79 -1.32
C LYS A 89 -3.67 -20.33 -2.65
N ASP A 90 -4.27 -20.68 -3.80
CA ASP A 90 -3.77 -20.20 -5.10
C ASP A 90 -3.88 -18.67 -5.24
N LYS A 91 -4.95 -18.06 -4.69
CA LYS A 91 -5.06 -16.59 -4.63
C LYS A 91 -3.98 -15.97 -3.74
N PHE A 92 -3.74 -16.55 -2.56
CA PHE A 92 -2.68 -16.13 -1.64
C PHE A 92 -1.30 -16.20 -2.31
N ASP A 93 -0.93 -17.35 -2.88
CA ASP A 93 0.36 -17.53 -3.57
C ASP A 93 0.59 -16.48 -4.65
N LYS A 94 -0.45 -16.20 -5.45
CA LYS A 94 -0.39 -15.15 -6.49
C LYS A 94 -0.20 -13.76 -5.91
N ALA A 95 -0.90 -13.43 -4.83
CA ALA A 95 -0.80 -12.13 -4.18
C ALA A 95 0.58 -11.93 -3.55
N PHE A 96 1.05 -12.95 -2.81
CA PHE A 96 2.38 -13.00 -2.22
C PHE A 96 3.47 -12.84 -3.28
N ASP A 97 3.45 -13.67 -4.33
CA ASP A 97 4.40 -13.59 -5.45
C ASP A 97 4.37 -12.22 -6.15
N ALA A 98 3.18 -11.64 -6.32
CA ALA A 98 3.03 -10.32 -6.91
C ALA A 98 3.68 -9.24 -6.06
N ALA A 99 3.54 -9.30 -4.73
CA ALA A 99 4.17 -8.39 -3.80
C ALA A 99 5.69 -8.58 -3.73
N VAL A 100 6.18 -9.83 -3.69
CA VAL A 100 7.63 -10.13 -3.73
C VAL A 100 8.25 -9.58 -5.01
N ARG A 101 7.63 -9.77 -6.18
CA ARG A 101 8.12 -9.17 -7.44
C ARG A 101 8.16 -7.64 -7.39
N LEU A 102 7.23 -7.01 -6.68
CA LEU A 102 7.23 -5.55 -6.51
C LEU A 102 8.38 -5.08 -5.61
N LEU A 103 8.67 -5.82 -4.54
CA LEU A 103 9.74 -5.55 -3.58
C LEU A 103 11.13 -5.81 -4.17
N ALA A 104 11.26 -6.82 -5.03
CA ALA A 104 12.51 -7.13 -5.73
C ALA A 104 13.03 -5.98 -6.63
N VAL A 105 12.15 -5.08 -7.05
CA VAL A 105 12.53 -3.90 -7.87
C VAL A 105 13.04 -2.75 -6.99
N ARG A 106 12.38 -2.48 -5.87
CA ARG A 106 12.76 -1.47 -4.88
C ARG A 106 12.00 -1.68 -3.56
N PRO A 107 12.51 -1.15 -2.43
CA PRO A 107 11.73 -1.04 -1.20
C PRO A 107 10.39 -0.32 -1.43
N ARG A 108 9.34 -0.78 -0.75
CA ARG A 108 7.98 -0.23 -0.80
C ARG A 108 7.37 -0.25 0.58
N SER A 109 6.54 0.74 0.88
CA SER A 109 5.72 0.69 2.08
C SER A 109 4.63 -0.36 1.96
N GLU A 110 4.12 -0.79 3.11
CA GLU A 110 2.97 -1.66 3.22
C GLU A 110 1.76 -1.12 2.44
N SER A 111 1.45 0.17 2.62
CA SER A 111 0.35 0.82 1.90
C SER A 111 0.52 0.82 0.38
N GLU A 112 1.76 0.98 -0.12
CA GLU A 112 2.02 0.88 -1.56
C GLU A 112 1.71 -0.53 -2.09
N LEU A 113 2.03 -1.58 -1.32
CA LEU A 113 1.75 -2.97 -1.69
C LEU A 113 0.25 -3.26 -1.66
N ILE A 114 -0.44 -2.89 -0.59
CA ILE A 114 -1.89 -3.05 -0.45
C ILE A 114 -2.62 -2.39 -1.63
N GLN A 115 -2.30 -1.12 -1.92
CA GLN A 115 -2.91 -0.40 -3.04
C GLN A 115 -2.65 -1.08 -4.39
N ARG A 116 -1.45 -1.67 -4.57
CA ARG A 116 -1.11 -2.38 -5.81
C ARG A 116 -1.83 -3.72 -5.95
N LEU A 117 -2.00 -4.46 -4.86
CA LEU A 117 -2.75 -5.72 -4.85
C LEU A 117 -4.26 -5.47 -5.05
N ARG A 118 -4.83 -4.46 -4.38
CA ARG A 118 -6.23 -4.03 -4.61
C ARG A 118 -6.49 -3.67 -6.07
N ARG A 119 -5.59 -2.91 -6.70
CA ARG A 119 -5.69 -2.58 -8.15
C ARG A 119 -5.62 -3.79 -9.08
N LYS A 120 -5.08 -4.93 -8.62
CA LYS A 120 -5.07 -6.20 -9.35
C LYS A 120 -6.34 -7.03 -9.11
N GLY A 121 -7.27 -6.55 -8.28
CA GLY A 121 -8.50 -7.26 -7.94
C GLY A 121 -8.29 -8.41 -6.96
N VAL A 122 -7.27 -8.34 -6.10
CA VAL A 122 -7.09 -9.31 -5.01
C VAL A 122 -8.07 -8.97 -3.88
N ASP A 123 -8.72 -10.01 -3.33
CA ASP A 123 -9.66 -9.87 -2.22
C ASP A 123 -8.95 -9.39 -0.94
N GLU A 124 -9.61 -8.56 -0.14
CA GLU A 124 -9.00 -7.89 1.02
C GLU A 124 -8.38 -8.88 2.02
N ASN A 125 -9.10 -9.93 2.38
CA ASN A 125 -8.60 -10.96 3.30
C ASN A 125 -7.30 -11.63 2.81
N VAL A 126 -7.15 -11.80 1.49
CA VAL A 126 -5.95 -12.39 0.88
C VAL A 126 -4.80 -11.38 0.88
N ILE A 127 -5.11 -10.10 0.73
CA ILE A 127 -4.12 -9.02 0.84
C ILE A 127 -3.57 -8.99 2.26
N ASP A 128 -4.45 -8.95 3.26
CA ASP A 128 -4.05 -8.89 4.68
C ASP A 128 -3.16 -10.08 5.04
N GLU A 129 -3.56 -11.30 4.66
CA GLU A 129 -2.76 -12.51 4.89
C GLU A 129 -1.39 -12.44 4.20
N ALA A 130 -1.33 -11.98 2.94
CA ALA A 130 -0.08 -11.86 2.20
C ALA A 130 0.85 -10.81 2.83
N ILE A 131 0.30 -9.66 3.23
CA ILE A 131 1.06 -8.59 3.90
C ILE A 131 1.59 -9.06 5.25
N ASP A 132 0.76 -9.72 6.06
CA ASP A 132 1.16 -10.26 7.36
C ASP A 132 2.29 -11.29 7.20
N LYS A 133 2.21 -12.15 6.18
CA LYS A 133 3.29 -13.10 5.87
C LYS A 133 4.57 -12.38 5.46
N LEU A 134 4.50 -11.36 4.61
CA LEU A 134 5.66 -10.57 4.18
C LEU A 134 6.30 -9.83 5.36
N ARG A 135 5.49 -9.27 6.27
CA ARG A 135 5.96 -8.62 7.50
C ARG A 135 6.67 -9.61 8.42
N THR A 136 6.07 -10.79 8.62
CA THR A 136 6.66 -11.88 9.43
C THR A 136 8.00 -12.35 8.87
N LEU A 137 8.16 -12.35 7.55
CA LEU A 137 9.42 -12.70 6.87
C LEU A 137 10.43 -11.54 6.83
N GLY A 138 10.07 -10.35 7.32
CA GLY A 138 10.93 -9.16 7.28
C GLY A 138 11.07 -8.53 5.89
N TYR A 139 10.21 -8.89 4.93
CA TYR A 139 10.23 -8.28 3.59
C TYR A 139 9.50 -6.94 3.53
N VAL A 140 8.60 -6.69 4.49
CA VAL A 140 7.89 -5.42 4.65
C VAL A 140 8.23 -4.87 6.02
N ASN A 141 8.87 -3.71 6.02
CA ASN A 141 9.15 -2.91 7.20
C ASN A 141 9.06 -1.43 6.79
N ASP A 142 8.07 -0.72 7.34
CA ASP A 142 7.81 0.67 7.00
C ASP A 142 8.88 1.62 7.57
N GLU A 143 9.56 1.23 8.65
CA GLU A 143 10.72 1.97 9.18
C GLU A 143 11.90 1.91 8.20
N ASP A 144 12.26 0.71 7.74
CA ASP A 144 13.33 0.51 6.74
C ASP A 144 13.01 1.24 5.43
N PHE A 145 11.73 1.18 5.01
CA PHE A 145 11.25 1.95 3.86
C PHE A 145 11.41 3.46 4.06
N ALA A 146 11.07 3.97 5.24
CA ALA A 146 11.16 5.39 5.56
C ALA A 146 12.62 5.87 5.56
N ARG A 147 13.55 5.13 6.19
CA ARG A 147 14.99 5.42 6.17
C ARG A 147 15.54 5.44 4.74
N PHE A 148 15.23 4.40 3.96
CA PHE A 148 15.57 4.36 2.53
C PHE A 148 15.04 5.57 1.77
N TRP A 149 13.80 5.99 2.04
CA TRP A 149 13.17 7.11 1.37
C TRP A 149 13.84 8.44 1.69
N VAL A 150 14.18 8.69 2.96
CA VAL A 150 14.91 9.89 3.40
C VAL A 150 16.27 9.95 2.72
N GLN A 151 17.08 8.89 2.83
CA GLN A 151 18.41 8.82 2.22
C GLN A 151 18.37 9.02 0.70
N ASN A 152 17.40 8.41 0.03
CA ASN A 152 17.21 8.59 -1.41
C ASN A 152 16.91 10.06 -1.78
N ARG A 153 16.10 10.74 -0.96
CA ARG A 153 15.77 12.15 -1.18
C ARG A 153 16.97 13.06 -0.94
N GLU A 154 17.71 12.85 0.13
CA GLU A 154 18.91 13.64 0.40
C GLU A 154 19.95 13.53 -0.71
N GLN A 155 20.12 12.34 -1.30
CA GLN A 155 21.08 12.12 -2.36
C GLN A 155 20.66 12.71 -3.71
N PHE A 156 19.39 12.50 -4.12
CA PHE A 156 18.97 12.79 -5.50
C PHE A 156 18.03 13.99 -5.66
N SER A 157 17.30 14.36 -4.61
CA SER A 157 16.37 15.49 -4.65
C SER A 157 16.17 16.06 -3.24
N PRO A 158 17.13 16.86 -2.73
CA PRO A 158 17.07 17.35 -1.35
C PRO A 158 15.76 18.08 -1.05
N MET A 159 15.22 17.79 0.13
CA MET A 159 13.94 18.28 0.65
C MET A 159 14.08 18.56 2.15
N GLY A 160 13.30 19.51 2.64
CA GLY A 160 13.21 19.78 4.08
C GLY A 160 12.36 18.75 4.80
N SER A 161 12.58 18.63 6.11
CA SER A 161 11.91 17.68 7.03
C SER A 161 10.39 17.69 6.87
N ARG A 162 9.77 18.87 6.77
CA ARG A 162 8.31 19.03 6.60
C ARG A 162 7.79 18.35 5.34
N ARG A 163 8.55 18.42 4.24
CA ARG A 163 8.15 17.80 2.98
C ARG A 163 8.37 16.29 3.03
N LEU A 164 9.45 15.82 3.63
CA LEU A 164 9.71 14.39 3.85
C LEU A 164 8.59 13.74 4.68
N LYS A 165 8.21 14.37 5.81
CA LYS A 165 7.09 13.96 6.66
C LYS A 165 5.79 13.82 5.87
N PHE A 166 5.49 14.79 5.01
CA PHE A 166 4.30 14.74 4.16
C PHE A 166 4.37 13.60 3.13
N GLU A 167 5.52 13.39 2.47
CA GLU A 167 5.67 12.32 1.48
C GLU A 167 5.54 10.94 2.12
N LEU A 168 6.17 10.70 3.28
CA LEU A 168 6.09 9.43 4.00
C LEU A 168 4.67 9.12 4.47
N ARG A 169 3.95 10.12 5.01
CA ARG A 169 2.53 9.96 5.37
C ARG A 169 1.65 9.65 4.16
N GLN A 170 1.92 10.26 3.00
CA GLN A 170 1.22 9.89 1.75
C GLN A 170 1.55 8.47 1.29
N LYS A 171 2.71 7.94 1.68
CA LYS A 171 3.08 6.53 1.49
C LYS A 171 2.49 5.60 2.54
N GLY A 172 1.69 6.13 3.47
CA GLY A 172 1.00 5.34 4.49
C GLY A 172 1.89 4.91 5.66
N VAL A 173 3.08 5.48 5.79
CA VAL A 173 3.93 5.25 6.98
C VAL A 173 3.30 5.94 8.19
N GLU A 174 3.30 5.26 9.32
CA GLU A 174 2.70 5.77 10.56
C GLU A 174 3.41 7.05 11.05
N SER A 175 2.68 7.92 11.74
CA SER A 175 3.23 9.21 12.19
C SER A 175 4.39 9.04 13.16
N ASP A 176 4.31 8.07 14.06
CA ASP A 176 5.33 7.83 15.08
C ASP A 176 6.63 7.33 14.42
N THR A 177 6.54 6.33 13.53
CA THR A 177 7.68 5.87 12.71
C THR A 177 8.29 7.00 11.87
N VAL A 178 7.47 7.87 11.28
CA VAL A 178 7.98 9.02 10.52
C VAL A 178 8.76 9.97 11.40
N ASP A 179 8.28 10.24 12.60
CA ASP A 179 8.90 11.19 13.51
C ASP A 179 10.21 10.63 14.08
N GLU A 180 10.24 9.35 14.45
CA GLU A 180 11.45 8.62 14.87
C GLU A 180 12.52 8.61 13.76
N VAL A 181 12.14 8.19 12.54
CA VAL A 181 13.09 8.12 11.42
C VAL A 181 13.63 9.49 11.05
N LEU A 182 12.81 10.55 11.10
CA LEU A 182 13.29 11.90 10.79
C LEU A 182 14.17 12.45 11.92
N GLU A 183 13.94 12.11 13.18
CA GLU A 183 14.82 12.49 14.29
C GLU A 183 16.19 11.81 14.18
N ASP A 184 16.21 10.54 13.78
CA ASP A 184 17.46 9.76 13.61
C ASP A 184 18.25 10.17 12.35
N GLU A 185 17.57 10.34 11.22
CA GLU A 185 18.22 10.51 9.92
C GLU A 185 18.44 11.99 9.55
N VAL A 186 17.51 12.90 9.92
CA VAL A 186 17.64 14.32 9.59
C VAL A 186 18.49 15.01 10.66
N GLY A 187 19.81 14.92 10.47
CA GLY A 187 20.78 15.65 11.27
C GLY A 187 20.72 17.19 11.10
N PRO A 188 21.61 17.95 11.76
CA PRO A 188 21.62 19.43 11.79
C PRO A 188 21.94 20.11 10.45
N ASP A 189 21.88 19.39 9.33
CA ASP A 189 22.37 19.79 8.01
C ASP A 189 21.28 20.29 7.06
N GLU A 190 20.15 20.78 7.60
CA GLU A 190 19.04 21.33 6.80
C GLU A 190 19.51 22.52 5.93
N TYR A 191 20.52 23.26 6.39
CA TYR A 191 21.18 24.30 5.61
C TYR A 191 21.87 23.76 4.35
N GLU A 192 22.70 22.72 4.45
CA GLU A 192 23.41 22.17 3.30
C GLU A 192 22.44 21.50 2.32
N LEU A 193 21.42 20.81 2.82
CA LEU A 193 20.35 20.26 1.98
C LEU A 193 19.64 21.38 1.19
N ALA A 194 19.30 22.49 1.84
CA ALA A 194 18.71 23.66 1.20
C ALA A 194 19.67 24.31 0.20
N TYR A 195 20.95 24.43 0.55
CA TYR A 195 22.00 24.99 -0.29
C TYR A 195 22.18 24.16 -1.57
N ARG A 196 22.35 22.84 -1.45
CA ARG A 196 22.43 21.92 -2.59
C ARG A 196 21.18 21.99 -3.47
N ALA A 197 19.99 22.01 -2.86
CA ALA A 197 18.73 22.16 -3.60
C ALA A 197 18.69 23.47 -4.39
N ALA A 198 18.98 24.60 -3.77
CA ALA A 198 18.95 25.92 -4.40
C ALA A 198 20.03 26.05 -5.50
N ARG A 199 21.24 25.57 -5.23
CA ARG A 199 22.36 25.58 -6.19
C ARG A 199 22.03 24.82 -7.47
N SER A 200 21.30 23.71 -7.38
CA SER A 200 20.83 22.96 -8.56
C SER A 200 19.94 23.78 -9.51
N LYS A 201 19.31 24.85 -9.00
CA LYS A 201 18.45 25.76 -9.76
C LYS A 201 19.08 27.10 -10.09
N LEU A 202 20.31 27.36 -9.63
CA LEU A 202 20.96 28.66 -9.76
C LEU A 202 20.99 29.17 -11.22
N ARG A 203 21.29 28.28 -12.18
CA ARG A 203 21.29 28.59 -13.62
C ARG A 203 19.95 29.10 -14.16
N SER A 204 18.83 28.71 -13.57
CA SER A 204 17.49 29.17 -13.99
C SER A 204 17.13 30.56 -13.44
N TYR A 205 17.97 31.12 -12.58
CA TYR A 205 17.72 32.38 -11.88
C TYR A 205 18.83 33.43 -12.11
N THR A 206 19.78 33.16 -13.00
CA THR A 206 20.82 34.12 -13.40
C THR A 206 20.21 35.32 -14.11
N GLY A 207 20.75 36.52 -13.86
CA GLY A 207 20.31 37.78 -14.51
C GLY A 207 19.01 38.36 -13.93
N LEU A 208 18.51 37.83 -12.82
CA LEU A 208 17.39 38.42 -12.09
C LEU A 208 17.88 39.46 -11.08
N GLU A 209 17.09 40.50 -10.88
CA GLU A 209 17.23 41.43 -9.75
C GLU A 209 17.05 40.70 -8.41
N TYR A 210 17.69 41.21 -7.35
CA TYR A 210 17.72 40.55 -6.04
C TYR A 210 16.32 40.20 -5.51
N GLN A 211 15.35 41.11 -5.65
CA GLN A 211 13.97 40.90 -5.17
C GLN A 211 13.27 39.74 -5.90
N ASP A 212 13.50 39.62 -7.22
CA ASP A 212 12.95 38.55 -8.03
C ASP A 212 13.64 37.21 -7.78
N PHE A 213 14.97 37.24 -7.63
CA PHE A 213 15.77 36.08 -7.22
C PHE A 213 15.30 35.55 -5.87
N TYR A 214 15.20 36.42 -4.87
CA TYR A 214 14.78 36.08 -3.51
C TYR A 214 13.37 35.47 -3.50
N ARG A 215 12.41 36.11 -4.18
CA ARG A 215 11.03 35.64 -4.27
C ARG A 215 10.93 34.27 -4.95
N ARG A 216 11.59 34.08 -6.09
CA ARG A 216 11.50 32.83 -6.86
C ARG A 216 12.24 31.67 -6.17
N MET A 217 13.45 31.91 -5.66
CA MET A 217 14.23 30.90 -4.94
C MET A 217 13.56 30.53 -3.62
N GLY A 218 13.05 31.52 -2.87
CA GLY A 218 12.28 31.29 -1.65
C GLY A 218 11.03 30.46 -1.90
N GLY A 219 10.28 30.76 -2.96
CA GLY A 219 9.12 29.94 -3.36
C GLY A 219 9.51 28.51 -3.73
N PHE A 220 10.65 28.31 -4.39
CA PHE A 220 11.17 26.97 -4.71
C PHE A 220 11.54 26.18 -3.45
N LEU A 221 12.32 26.77 -2.54
CA LEU A 221 12.73 26.13 -1.28
C LEU A 221 11.55 25.85 -0.36
N SER A 222 10.58 26.76 -0.29
CA SER A 222 9.34 26.54 0.47
C SER A 222 8.54 25.34 -0.04
N ARG A 223 8.40 25.17 -1.37
CA ARG A 223 7.76 23.98 -1.95
C ARG A 223 8.56 22.69 -1.72
N ARG A 224 9.86 22.80 -1.47
CA ARG A 224 10.74 21.69 -1.06
C ARG A 224 10.70 21.42 0.44
N GLY A 225 9.99 22.23 1.23
CA GLY A 225 9.75 22.00 2.65
C GLY A 225 10.75 22.63 3.61
N PHE A 226 11.70 23.42 3.10
CA PHE A 226 12.66 24.13 3.96
C PHE A 226 11.99 25.30 4.67
N ASP A 227 12.38 25.55 5.92
CA ASP A 227 11.89 26.68 6.69
C ASP A 227 12.40 28.03 6.13
N TYR A 228 11.77 29.11 6.58
CA TYR A 228 12.08 30.45 6.10
C TYR A 228 13.48 30.93 6.51
N GLU A 229 13.92 30.63 7.72
CA GLU A 229 15.20 31.10 8.24
C GLU A 229 16.35 30.45 7.46
N THR A 230 16.32 29.13 7.32
CA THR A 230 17.29 28.37 6.52
C THR A 230 17.29 28.83 5.07
N SER A 231 16.11 28.98 4.46
CA SER A 231 15.98 29.47 3.09
C SER A 231 16.57 30.87 2.91
N SER A 232 16.30 31.80 3.84
CA SER A 232 16.82 33.17 3.78
C SER A 232 18.35 33.20 3.84
N LYS A 233 18.96 32.40 4.72
CA LYS A 233 20.41 32.29 4.85
C LYS A 233 21.04 31.76 3.55
N VAL A 234 20.50 30.67 2.99
CA VAL A 234 20.97 30.06 1.74
C VAL A 234 20.85 31.03 0.56
N ILE A 235 19.72 31.71 0.41
CA ILE A 235 19.48 32.66 -0.69
C ILE A 235 20.49 33.81 -0.64
N LYS A 236 20.72 34.39 0.54
CA LYS A 236 21.70 35.47 0.73
C LYS A 236 23.11 35.00 0.39
N GLN A 237 23.47 33.78 0.78
CA GLN A 237 24.78 33.20 0.49
C GLN A 237 24.97 33.00 -1.02
N LEU A 238 24.03 32.33 -1.69
CA LEU A 238 24.09 32.10 -3.14
C LEU A 238 24.08 33.40 -3.94
N TRP A 239 23.36 34.43 -3.47
CA TRP A 239 23.39 35.74 -4.12
C TRP A 239 24.77 36.38 -4.08
N ARG A 240 25.46 36.30 -2.93
CA ARG A 240 26.85 36.78 -2.79
C ARG A 240 27.78 36.03 -3.73
N GLU A 241 27.72 34.70 -3.73
CA GLU A 241 28.55 33.87 -4.62
C GLU A 241 28.33 34.22 -6.11
N LEU A 242 27.07 34.42 -6.51
CA LEU A 242 26.73 34.76 -7.91
C LEU A 242 27.31 36.10 -8.39
N HIS A 243 27.54 37.04 -7.47
CA HIS A 243 28.02 38.40 -7.80
C HIS A 243 29.49 38.61 -7.42
N ALA A 244 30.04 37.87 -6.46
CA ALA A 244 31.47 37.80 -6.20
C ALA A 244 32.22 37.28 -7.45
N ASP A 245 31.66 36.26 -8.12
CA ASP A 245 32.20 35.74 -9.39
C ASP A 245 32.10 36.75 -10.56
N GLN A 246 31.23 37.77 -10.47
CA GLN A 246 31.08 38.80 -11.51
C GLN A 246 32.12 39.92 -11.32
N ASP A 247 32.43 40.29 -10.09
CA ASP A 247 33.43 41.31 -9.79
C ASP A 247 34.85 40.82 -10.18
N GLU A 248 35.19 39.55 -9.95
CA GLU A 248 36.51 38.99 -10.32
C GLU A 248 36.69 38.86 -11.86
N ARG A 249 35.65 38.46 -12.60
CA ARG A 249 35.69 38.36 -14.08
C ARG A 249 35.71 39.71 -14.80
N SER A 250 35.35 40.79 -14.10
CA SER A 250 35.40 42.16 -14.61
C SER A 250 36.80 42.77 -14.53
N VAL A 251 37.69 42.19 -13.72
CA VAL A 251 39.06 42.71 -13.48
C VAL A 251 40.09 42.06 -14.42
N GLU A 252 39.76 40.92 -15.04
CA GLU A 252 40.63 40.20 -15.98
C GLU A 252 40.38 40.51 -17.48
N ASN A 253 39.40 41.35 -17.83
CA ASN A 253 39.11 41.77 -19.21
C ASN A 253 39.48 43.23 -19.50
#